data_AF-A0A0F3PFW0-F1
#
_entry.id   AF-A0A0F3PFW0-F1
#
_cell.length_a   1.000
_cell.length_b   1.000
_cell.length_c   1.000
_cell.angle_alpha   90.00
_cell.angle_beta   90.00
_cell.angle_gamma   90.00
#
_symmetry.space_group_name_H-M   'P 1'
#
loop_
_entity.id
_entity.type
_entity.pdbx_description
1 polymer ?
#
loop_
_entity_poly.entity_id
_entity_poly.type
_entity_poly.pdbx_seq_one_letter_code
_entity_poly.pdbx_strand_id
1 'polypeptide(L)' 'MPKADPAFLKIHYGRDGKLNKLSLPNPPIIFHNQWYPALTVYKGELCSLPIKVVGIL' A
#
# COMPACT_ATOMS: atom_id res chain seq x y z
N MET A 1 -19.92 -14.98 -12.95
CA MET A 1 -18.50 -14.67 -12.66
C MET A 1 -18.46 -13.86 -11.37
N PRO A 2 -17.65 -14.21 -10.35
CA PRO A 2 -17.52 -13.37 -9.18
C PRO A 2 -16.97 -12.02 -9.65
N LYS A 3 -17.65 -10.94 -9.28
CA LYS A 3 -17.20 -9.58 -9.57
C LYS A 3 -15.79 -9.47 -8.98
N ALA A 4 -14.78 -9.23 -9.82
CA ALA A 4 -13.44 -9.01 -9.34
C ALA A 4 -13.53 -7.85 -8.33
N ASP A 5 -13.25 -8.14 -7.07
CA ASP A 5 -12.93 -7.12 -6.07
C ASP A 5 -11.41 -6.89 -6.23
N PRO A 6 -10.98 -5.75 -6.78
CA PRO A 6 -9.57 -5.38 -6.87
C PRO A 6 -9.10 -4.61 -5.63
N ALA A 7 -7.90 -4.93 -5.15
CA ALA A 7 -7.16 -4.12 -4.19
C ALA A 7 -6.43 -2.99 -4.90
N PHE A 8 -6.61 -1.75 -4.45
CA PHE A 8 -5.89 -0.58 -4.98
C PHE A 8 -5.18 0.19 -3.87
N LEU A 9 -3.94 0.59 -4.13
CA LEU A 9 -3.30 1.67 -3.40
C LEU A 9 -4.01 2.97 -3.78
N LYS A 10 -4.61 3.65 -2.81
CA LYS A 10 -5.24 4.95 -3.01
C LYS A 10 -4.29 6.07 -2.58
N ILE A 11 -4.14 7.05 -3.48
CA ILE A 11 -3.29 8.21 -3.30
C ILE A 11 -4.21 9.43 -3.21
N HIS A 12 -4.21 10.10 -2.06
CA HIS A 12 -5.03 11.28 -1.82
C HIS A 12 -4.18 12.54 -1.92
N TYR A 13 -4.54 13.41 -2.84
CA TYR A 13 -3.94 14.73 -2.99
C TYR A 13 -4.81 15.79 -2.32
N GLY A 14 -4.18 16.78 -1.69
CA GLY A 14 -4.84 17.99 -1.21
C GLY A 14 -5.25 18.90 -2.37
N ARG A 15 -6.05 19.93 -2.06
CA ARG A 15 -6.42 20.96 -3.07
C ARG A 15 -5.22 21.77 -3.56
N ASP A 16 -4.13 21.76 -2.80
CA ASP A 16 -2.84 22.36 -3.14
C ASP A 16 -1.97 21.44 -4.04
N GLY A 17 -2.50 20.28 -4.44
CA GLY A 17 -1.79 19.30 -5.27
C GLY A 17 -0.75 18.47 -4.52
N LYS A 18 -0.60 18.65 -3.20
CA LYS A 18 0.36 17.88 -2.41
C LYS A 18 -0.21 16.53 -2.00
N LEU A 19 0.66 15.54 -1.90
CA LEU A 19 0.30 14.24 -1.34
C LEU A 19 -0.07 14.41 0.13
N ASN A 20 -1.30 14.05 0.49
CA ASN A 20 -1.82 14.18 1.84
C ASN A 20 -1.89 12.82 2.55
N LYS A 21 -2.32 11.77 1.84
CA LYS A 21 -2.49 10.43 2.43
C LYS A 21 -2.31 9.31 1.42
N LEU A 22 -1.66 8.24 1.86
CA LEU A 22 -1.69 6.93 1.20
C LEU A 22 -2.63 6.01 1.99
N SER A 23 -3.53 5.31 1.31
CA SER A 23 -4.46 4.37 1.93
C SER A 23 -4.42 3.03 1.21
N LEU A 24 -4.29 1.97 2.00
CA LEU A 24 -4.28 0.58 1.55
C LEU A 24 -5.59 -0.10 1.99
N PRO A 25 -6.07 -1.10 1.22
CA PRO A 25 -7.26 -1.84 1.60
C PRO A 25 -7.05 -2.68 2.86
N ASN A 26 -5.81 -3.14 3.07
CA ASN A 26 -5.39 -3.88 4.26
C ASN A 26 -4.11 -3.25 4.84
N PRO A 27 -3.85 -3.40 6.16
CA PRO A 27 -2.61 -2.94 6.76
C PRO A 27 -1.38 -3.53 6.03
N PRO A 28 -0.33 -2.74 5.76
CA PRO A 28 0.88 -3.26 5.17
C PRO A 28 1.69 -4.07 6.19
N ILE A 29 2.34 -5.12 5.72
CA ILE A 29 3.40 -5.82 6.44
C ILE A 29 4.69 -5.03 6.16
N ILE A 30 5.30 -4.52 7.22
CA ILE A 30 6.49 -3.68 7.16
C ILE A 30 7.69 -4.52 7.61
N PHE A 31 8.74 -4.55 6.80
CA PHE A 31 10.02 -5.15 7.16
C PHE A 31 10.98 -4.06 7.64
N HIS A 32 11.72 -4.33 8.71
CA HIS A 32 12.77 -3.42 9.20
C HIS A 32 13.95 -3.29 8.21
N ASN A 33 14.11 -4.28 7.32
CA ASN A 33 15.08 -4.24 6.25
C ASN A 33 14.50 -3.48 5.03
N GLN A 34 15.03 -2.27 4.77
CA GLN A 34 14.57 -1.37 3.71
C GLN A 34 14.72 -1.92 2.27
N TRP A 35 15.42 -3.04 2.12
CA TRP A 35 15.58 -3.74 0.84
C TRP A 35 14.34 -4.55 0.43
N TYR A 36 13.42 -4.82 1.36
CA TYR A 36 12.17 -5.52 1.06
C TYR A 36 11.07 -4.53 0.66
N PRO A 37 10.29 -4.84 -0.40
CA PRO A 37 9.12 -4.04 -0.75
C PRO A 37 8.08 -4.11 0.38
N ALA A 38 7.25 -3.07 0.51
CA ALA A 38 6.09 -3.15 1.39
C ALA A 38 5.15 -4.25 0.88
N LEU A 39 4.64 -5.10 1.77
CA LEU A 39 3.72 -6.18 1.41
C LEU A 39 2.34 -5.94 2.01
N THR A 40 1.33 -6.60 1.48
CA THR A 40 0.00 -6.67 2.10
C THR A 40 -0.63 -8.02 1.83
N VAL A 41 -1.56 -8.45 2.68
CA VAL A 41 -2.36 -9.65 2.43
C VAL A 41 -3.65 -9.23 1.75
N TYR A 42 -3.99 -9.83 0.62
CA TYR A 42 -5.26 -9.61 -0.05
C TYR A 42 -5.88 -10.95 -0.45
N LYS A 43 -7.12 -11.21 0.02
CA LYS A 43 -7.83 -12.48 -0.22
C LYS A 43 -7.03 -13.74 0.15
N GLY A 44 -6.18 -13.64 1.18
CA GLY A 44 -5.32 -14.75 1.63
C GLY A 44 -4.00 -14.88 0.87
N GLU A 45 -3.76 -14.06 -0.15
CA GLU A 45 -2.50 -14.04 -0.90
C GLU A 45 -1.61 -12.87 -0.46
N LEU A 46 -0.29 -13.08 -0.55
CA LEU A 46 0.70 -12.05 -0.24
C LEU A 46 1.02 -11.25 -1.51
N CYS A 47 0.76 -9.94 -1.47
CA CYS A 47 0.98 -9.04 -2.60
C CYS A 47 2.08 -8.03 -2.28
N SER A 48 2.89 -7.68 -3.28
CA SER A 48 3.84 -6.56 -3.18
C SER A 48 3.18 -5.23 -3.53
N LEU A 49 3.57 -4.17 -2.82
CA LEU A 49 3.11 -2.82 -3.08
C LEU A 49 4.19 -2.04 -3.84
N PRO A 50 3.81 -1.18 -4.80
CA PRO A 50 4.75 -0.35 -5.56
C PRO A 50 5.21 0.88 -4.75
N ILE A 51 5.53 0.68 -3.47
CA ILE A 51 6.03 1.72 -2.56
C ILE A 51 7.28 1.20 -1.85
N LYS A 52 8.26 2.08 -1.64
CA LYS A 52 9.38 1.80 -0.74
C LYS A 52 9.00 2.23 0.67
N VAL A 53 9.31 1.40 1.66
CA VAL A 53 9.29 1.82 3.06
C VAL A 53 10.53 2.68 3.27
N VAL A 54 10.35 4.01 3.21
CA VAL A 54 11.38 4.95 3.68
C VAL A 54 11.04 5.23 5.15
N GLY A 55 12.00 4.99 6.04
CA GLY A 55 11.82 4.93 7.50
C GLY A 55 10.89 6.02 8.04
N ILE A 56 9.86 5.60 8.76
CA ILE A 56 9.13 6.45 9.69
C ILE A 56 10.08 6.64 10.88
N LEU A 57 10.70 7.82 10.97
CA LEU A 57 11.21 8.36 12.24
C LEU A 57 10.03 8.90 13.05
#